data_AF-A0A9Q1FJX0-F1
#
_entry.id   AF-A0A9Q1FJX0-F1
#
_cell.length_a   1.000
_cell.length_b   1.000
_cell.length_c   1.000
_cell.angle_alpha   90.00
_cell.angle_beta   90.00
_cell.angle_gamma   90.00
#
_symmetry.space_group_name_H-M   'P 1'
#
loop_
_entity.id
_entity.type
_entity.pdbx_description
1 polymer ?
#
loop_
_entity_poly.entity_id
_entity_poly.type
_entity_poly.pdbx_seq_one_letter_code
_entity_poly.pdbx_strand_id
1 'polypeptide(L)'
;FQTDVIHTVGPVARGHVGKYQRELLKDCYQSSLKLIKDNGLRSVAFPCISTGIYGFPNEPAAEIALTTVKTWLKKNGDETSIKAFMKW
;
A
#
# COMPACT_ATOMS: atom_id res chain seq x y z
N PHE A 1 -3.15 10.90 -21.81
CA PHE A 1 -2.56 10.22 -20.63
C PHE A 1 -3.60 9.25 -20.11
N GLN A 2 -3.29 7.95 -20.13
CA GLN A 2 -4.16 6.93 -19.54
C GLN A 2 -3.80 6.79 -18.06
N THR A 3 -4.82 6.72 -17.21
CA THR A 3 -4.67 6.55 -15.76
C THR A 3 -5.48 5.33 -15.37
N ASP A 4 -4.82 4.35 -14.74
CA ASP A 4 -5.47 3.14 -14.26
C ASP A 4 -5.77 3.24 -12.76
N VAL A 5 -6.84 2.57 -12.34
CA VAL A 5 -7.24 2.50 -10.93
C VAL A 5 -7.06 1.07 -10.44
N ILE A 6 -6.24 0.91 -9.40
CA ILE A 6 -6.08 -0.37 -8.70
C ILE A 6 -6.95 -0.33 -7.44
N HIS A 7 -7.96 -1.18 -7.40
CA HIS A 7 -8.82 -1.35 -6.24
C HIS A 7 -8.22 -2.38 -5.29
N THR A 8 -8.20 -2.05 -3.99
CA THR A 8 -7.78 -2.96 -2.93
C THR A 8 -8.68 -2.79 -1.71
N VAL A 9 -8.86 -3.86 -0.94
CA VAL A 9 -9.76 -3.88 0.21
C VAL A 9 -8.94 -3.95 1.49
N GLY A 10 -8.88 -2.82 2.19
CA GLY A 10 -8.18 -2.71 3.46
C GLY A 10 -8.86 -3.47 4.61
N PRO A 11 -8.12 -3.85 5.67
CA PRO A 11 -8.70 -4.45 6.87
C PRO A 11 -9.57 -3.47 7.67
N VAL A 12 -10.63 -4.00 8.28
CA VAL A 12 -11.43 -3.28 9.27
C VAL A 12 -10.82 -3.48 10.67
N ALA A 13 -10.56 -2.38 11.38
CA ALA A 13 -10.07 -2.34 12.75
C ALA A 13 -11.12 -1.71 13.67
N ARG A 14 -11.87 -2.55 14.39
CA ARG A 14 -12.87 -2.11 15.38
C ARG A 14 -12.23 -1.98 16.77
N GLY A 15 -11.32 -1.03 16.92
CA GLY A 15 -10.72 -0.65 18.22
C GLY A 15 -9.45 -1.40 18.63
N HIS A 16 -9.08 -2.51 17.97
CA HIS A 16 -7.78 -3.16 18.18
C HIS A 16 -7.13 -3.59 16.87
N VAL A 17 -5.83 -3.32 16.74
CA VAL A 17 -5.01 -3.76 15.60
C VAL A 17 -4.05 -4.84 16.07
N GLY A 18 -4.39 -6.09 15.72
CA GLY A 18 -3.54 -7.24 15.93
C GLY A 18 -2.65 -7.53 14.72
N LYS A 19 -1.86 -8.59 14.84
CA LYS A 19 -0.97 -9.07 13.76
C LYS A 19 -1.72 -9.30 12.44
N TYR A 20 -2.93 -9.84 12.50
CA TYR A 20 -3.73 -10.15 11.33
C TYR A 20 -4.08 -8.90 10.50
N GLN A 21 -4.58 -7.84 11.13
CA GLN A 21 -4.89 -6.59 10.44
C GLN A 21 -3.63 -5.94 9.85
N ARG A 22 -2.50 -6.03 10.56
CA ARG A 22 -1.22 -5.50 10.06
C ARG A 22 -0.76 -6.21 8.79
N GLU A 23 -0.82 -7.54 8.77
CA GLU A 23 -0.48 -8.32 7.56
C GLU A 23 -1.45 -8.04 6.41
N LEU A 24 -2.77 -7.97 6.66
CA LEU A 24 -3.74 -7.61 5.62
C LEU A 24 -3.48 -6.23 5.01
N LEU A 25 -3.15 -5.23 5.83
CA LEU A 25 -2.83 -3.89 5.33
C LEU A 25 -1.55 -3.93 4.48
N LYS A 26 -0.53 -4.67 4.91
CA LYS A 26 0.69 -4.90 4.14
C LYS A 26 0.40 -5.60 2.81
N ASP A 27 -0.45 -6.61 2.80
CA ASP A 27 -0.85 -7.34 1.58
C ASP A 27 -1.55 -6.42 0.57
N CYS A 28 -2.33 -5.44 1.03
CA CYS A 28 -2.95 -4.44 0.15
C CYS A 28 -1.89 -3.68 -0.66
N TYR A 29 -0.82 -3.22 0.00
CA TYR A 29 0.27 -2.52 -0.68
C TYR A 29 1.08 -3.46 -1.58
N GLN A 30 1.42 -4.67 -1.10
CA GLN A 30 2.22 -5.63 -1.89
C GLN A 30 1.50 -6.08 -3.17
N SER A 31 0.21 -6.40 -3.05
CA SER A 31 -0.62 -6.82 -4.19
C SER A 31 -0.78 -5.70 -5.22
N SER A 32 -0.99 -4.47 -4.74
CA SER A 32 -1.08 -3.29 -5.61
C SER A 32 0.24 -3.02 -6.34
N LEU A 33 1.38 -3.06 -5.64
CA LEU A 33 2.71 -2.88 -6.24
C LEU A 33 3.05 -3.98 -7.25
N LYS A 34 2.63 -5.22 -6.97
CA LYS A 34 2.77 -6.33 -7.92
C LYS A 34 2.00 -6.05 -9.22
N LEU A 35 0.74 -5.62 -9.14
CA LEU A 35 -0.05 -5.26 -10.32
C LEU A 35 0.58 -4.10 -11.10
N ILE A 36 1.13 -3.10 -10.41
CA ILE A 36 1.84 -1.98 -11.05
C ILE A 36 3.02 -2.49 -11.88
N LYS A 37 3.85 -3.37 -11.29
CA LYS A 37 4.99 -3.99 -11.99
C LYS A 37 4.54 -4.83 -13.18
N ASP A 38 3.57 -5.72 -12.96
CA ASP A 38 3.09 -6.66 -13.97
C ASP A 38 2.45 -5.94 -15.18
N ASN A 39 1.91 -4.74 -14.99
CA ASN A 39 1.31 -3.92 -16.05
C ASN A 39 2.27 -2.83 -16.60
N GLY A 40 3.55 -2.82 -16.20
CA GLY A 40 4.54 -1.86 -16.69
C GLY A 40 4.28 -0.41 -16.26
N LEU A 41 3.49 -0.19 -15.21
CA LEU A 41 3.19 1.13 -14.66
C LEU A 41 4.40 1.66 -13.87
N ARG A 42 4.68 2.96 -13.99
CA ARG A 42 5.89 3.58 -13.40
C ARG A 42 5.63 4.55 -12.25
N SER A 43 4.37 4.87 -11.97
CA SER A 43 4.02 5.81 -10.90
C SER A 43 2.69 5.46 -10.27
N VAL A 44 2.61 5.58 -8.94
CA VAL A 44 1.39 5.32 -8.17
C VAL A 44 1.24 6.33 -7.04
N ALA A 45 0.01 6.75 -6.78
CA ALA A 45 -0.37 7.45 -5.56
C ALA A 45 -1.24 6.52 -4.70
N PHE A 46 -0.81 6.26 -3.46
CA PHE A 46 -1.58 5.52 -2.48
C PHE A 46 -2.33 6.49 -1.56
N PRO A 47 -3.63 6.27 -1.28
CA PRO A 47 -4.30 6.92 -0.17
C PRO A 47 -3.91 6.26 1.17
N CYS A 48 -4.33 6.84 2.29
CA CYS A 48 -4.28 6.19 3.60
C CYS A 48 -5.25 5.01 3.70
N ILE A 49 -4.84 3.83 3.20
CA ILE A 49 -5.69 2.63 3.20
C ILE A 49 -6.09 2.27 4.64
N SER A 50 -7.39 2.10 4.86
CA SER A 50 -8.05 1.71 6.12
C SER A 50 -8.13 2.73 7.25
N THR A 51 -7.59 3.95 7.10
CA THR A 51 -7.56 4.92 8.22
C THR A 51 -8.82 5.79 8.36
N GLY A 52 -9.74 5.71 7.40
CA GLY A 52 -11.06 6.35 7.48
C GLY A 52 -12.05 5.51 8.29
N ILE A 53 -13.22 5.23 7.69
CA ILE A 53 -14.30 4.45 8.32
C ILE A 53 -13.91 3.03 8.76
N TYR A 54 -12.79 2.49 8.25
CA TYR A 54 -12.28 1.17 8.65
C TYR A 54 -11.49 1.22 9.96
N GLY A 55 -11.19 2.40 10.49
CA GLY A 55 -10.74 2.58 11.87
C GLY A 55 -9.30 2.14 12.16
N PHE A 56 -8.46 1.91 11.15
CA PHE A 56 -7.06 1.58 11.38
C PHE A 56 -6.31 2.82 11.90
N PRO A 57 -5.59 2.75 13.04
CA PRO A 57 -4.88 3.90 13.59
C PRO A 57 -3.83 4.45 12.62
N ASN A 58 -3.80 5.78 12.47
CA ASN A 58 -2.97 6.48 11.47
C ASN A 58 -1.49 6.13 11.56
N GLU A 59 -0.90 6.18 12.75
CA GLU A 59 0.54 5.98 12.93
C GLU A 59 1.00 4.54 12.57
N PRO A 60 0.38 3.47 13.11
CA PRO A 60 0.64 2.10 12.65
C PRO A 60 0.37 1.88 11.16
N ALA A 61 -0.68 2.48 10.59
CA ALA A 61 -0.95 2.38 9.16
C ALA A 61 0.17 3.01 8.33
N ALA A 62 0.66 4.18 8.78
CA ALA A 62 1.71 4.90 8.10
C ALA A 62 3.05 4.14 8.11
N GLU A 63 3.39 3.56 9.26
CA GLU A 63 4.57 2.70 9.42
C GLU A 63 4.52 1.51 8.46
N ILE A 64 3.37 0.82 8.38
CA ILE A 64 3.17 -0.33 7.49
C ILE A 64 3.29 0.09 6.03
N ALA A 65 2.64 1.18 5.63
CA ALA A 65 2.67 1.69 4.25
C ALA A 65 4.11 2.00 3.81
N LEU A 66 4.81 2.82 4.59
CA LEU A 66 6.18 3.24 4.28
C LEU A 66 7.16 2.07 4.28
N THR A 67 7.08 1.19 5.29
CA THR A 67 7.99 0.04 5.40
C THR A 67 7.77 -0.96 4.27
N THR A 68 6.51 -1.22 3.91
CA THR A 68 6.16 -2.16 2.84
C THR A 68 6.63 -1.63 1.48
N VAL A 69 6.34 -0.36 1.17
CA VAL A 69 6.75 0.27 -0.09
C VAL A 69 8.27 0.37 -0.20
N LYS A 70 8.97 0.83 0.85
CA LYS A 70 10.44 0.91 0.86
C LYS A 70 11.08 -0.45 0.64
N THR A 71 10.62 -1.47 1.38
CA THR A 71 11.14 -2.84 1.26
C THR A 71 10.89 -3.40 -0.13
N TRP A 72 9.70 -3.18 -0.68
CA TRP A 72 9.34 -3.65 -2.02
C TRP A 72 10.20 -2.97 -3.10
N LEU A 73 10.37 -1.65 -3.04
CA LEU A 73 11.21 -0.90 -3.98
C LEU A 73 12.67 -1.33 -3.91
N LYS A 74 13.22 -1.53 -2.71
CA LYS A 74 14.60 -2.04 -2.54
C LYS A 74 14.79 -3.41 -3.18
N LYS A 75 13.76 -4.28 -3.13
CA LYS A 75 13.79 -5.62 -3.72
C LYS A 75 13.62 -5.62 -5.25
N ASN A 76 12.99 -4.60 -5.84
CA ASN A 76 12.61 -4.55 -7.25
C ASN A 76 13.26 -3.36 -8.02
N GLY A 77 14.23 -2.68 -7.42
CA GLY A 77 14.77 -1.40 -7.90
C GLY A 77 15.53 -1.48 -9.22
N ASP A 78 16.12 -2.63 -9.53
CA ASP A 78 16.88 -2.84 -10.77
C ASP A 78 15.98 -3.12 -11.99
N GLU A 79 14.73 -3.56 -11.77
CA GLU A 79 13.78 -3.94 -12.83
C GLU A 79 12.68 -2.90 -13.06
N THR A 80 12.43 -1.99 -12.12
CA THR A 80 11.27 -1.08 -12.16
C THR A 80 11.55 0.25 -11.47
N SER A 81 11.69 1.34 -12.21
CA SER A 81 11.73 2.71 -11.67
C SER A 81 10.33 3.19 -11.23
N ILE A 82 9.68 2.46 -10.32
CA ILE A 82 8.36 2.82 -9.78
C ILE A 82 8.52 3.97 -8.78
N LYS A 83 7.79 5.07 -9.00
CA LYS A 83 7.65 6.18 -8.05
C LYS A 83 6.35 6.04 -7.27
N ALA A 84 6.47 5.86 -5.94
CA ALA A 84 5.31 5.76 -5.05
C ALA A 84 5.15 7.05 -4.24
N PHE A 85 3.95 7.61 -4.25
CA PHE A 85 3.57 8.80 -3.48
C PHE A 85 2.52 8.40 -2.44
N MET A 86 2.76 8.73 -1.18
CA MET A 86 1.77 8.56 -0.11
C MET A 86 0.96 9.85 0.02
N LYS A 87 -0.36 9.78 -0.11
CA LYS A 87 -1.27 10.90 0.13
C LYS A 87 -1.92 10.73 1.49
N TRP A 88 -1.48 11.56 2.45
CA TRP A 88 -1.99 11.61 3.83
C TRP A 88 -3.25 12.46 3.93
#